data_AF-A0A366IG40-F1
#
_entry.id   AF-A0A366IG40-F1
#
_cell.length_a   1.000
_cell.length_b   1.000
_cell.length_c   1.000
_cell.angle_alpha   90.00
_cell.angle_beta   90.00
_cell.angle_gamma   90.00
#
_symmetry.space_group_name_H-M   'P 1'
#
loop_
_entity.id
_entity.type
_entity.pdbx_description
1 polymer ?
#
loop_
_entity_poly.entity_id
_entity_poly.type
_entity_poly.pdbx_seq_one_letter_code
_entity_poly.pdbx_strand_id
1 'polypeptide(L)'
;MSSGSTSAAGKHSEPPLEAANDPSTDTEAFDPITDDIVREEPRPTTGSTSAVRVAPAYPAHSTDTGPTREVATGSTRTVPAGASVMSEEDWAAVTRAATGTDRNDPEVPERRRSPLDVIGIIWIALATPFILLALAVRFVASGLFLKFEYFRPGFPADEFGFSASDREHYGTYVIDYLHNLDSRRYLADVILPNGEPVFISDELSHMADVKGLISLLYLIAFIGVIGVIIFALILSRRNGPGIHLGVRLGSILTIVALAATAVLAFLGWDTFFRGFHRIFFADGTWEFYLDDSLIRLFPPQFWVDAGIAVGGIVVLLAIVLFCFSFAGHKQRRALRRAAKDSAKAS
;
A
#
# COMPACT_ATOMS: atom_id res chain seq x y z
N MET A 1 -84.58 28.46 -32.60
CA MET A 1 -84.38 29.70 -31.81
C MET A 1 -83.26 29.39 -30.84
N SER A 2 -82.01 29.86 -30.97
CA SER A 2 -81.51 31.26 -31.11
C SER A 2 -81.92 32.10 -29.89
N SER A 3 -81.08 32.73 -29.05
CA SER A 3 -79.60 32.92 -28.94
C SER A 3 -79.26 33.23 -27.45
N GLY A 4 -78.02 33.37 -26.92
CA GLY A 4 -76.64 33.21 -27.42
C GLY A 4 -75.63 34.21 -26.75
N SER A 5 -74.39 33.78 -26.45
CA SER A 5 -73.22 34.59 -25.98
C SER A 5 -73.26 35.17 -24.53
N THR A 6 -72.17 35.36 -23.75
CA THR A 6 -70.69 35.20 -23.93
C THR A 6 -69.89 35.21 -22.60
N SER A 7 -68.74 34.49 -22.52
CA SER A 7 -67.51 34.71 -21.70
C SER A 7 -67.57 34.89 -20.15
N ALA A 8 -66.55 34.58 -19.32
CA ALA A 8 -65.18 34.06 -19.53
C ALA A 8 -64.77 33.18 -18.30
N ALA A 9 -64.14 32.01 -18.50
CA ALA A 9 -62.69 31.73 -18.36
C ALA A 9 -62.15 31.57 -16.92
N GLY A 10 -61.57 30.39 -16.64
CA GLY A 10 -60.94 30.03 -15.37
C GLY A 10 -60.62 28.53 -15.29
N LYS A 11 -59.61 28.06 -16.05
CA LYS A 11 -59.10 26.69 -15.97
C LYS A 11 -57.83 26.66 -15.11
N HIS A 12 -57.76 25.74 -14.15
CA HIS A 12 -56.49 25.32 -13.57
C HIS A 12 -55.84 24.28 -14.49
N SER A 13 -54.57 24.50 -14.81
CA SER A 13 -53.70 23.56 -15.53
C SER A 13 -52.41 23.40 -14.74
N GLU A 14 -51.91 22.18 -14.61
CA GLU A 14 -50.59 21.87 -14.03
C GLU A 14 -49.47 22.41 -14.92
N PRO A 15 -48.31 22.82 -14.36
CA PRO A 15 -47.11 23.08 -15.14
C PRO A 15 -46.36 21.78 -15.49
N PRO A 16 -45.71 21.66 -16.67
CA PRO A 16 -45.08 20.41 -17.11
C PRO A 16 -43.68 20.17 -16.53
N LEU A 17 -43.27 18.90 -16.52
CA LEU A 17 -41.87 18.47 -16.42
C LEU A 17 -41.14 18.74 -17.75
N GLU A 18 -40.21 19.71 -17.80
CA GLU A 18 -39.27 19.81 -18.92
C GLU A 18 -37.93 20.48 -18.55
N ALA A 19 -36.84 19.98 -19.15
CA ALA A 19 -35.50 20.57 -19.23
C ALA A 19 -34.68 20.84 -17.94
N ALA A 20 -34.00 19.81 -17.45
CA ALA A 20 -32.76 19.93 -16.64
C ALA A 20 -31.57 19.16 -17.27
N ASN A 21 -31.64 18.89 -18.58
CA ASN A 21 -30.59 18.23 -19.38
C ASN A 21 -30.28 19.10 -20.60
N ASP A 22 -29.48 20.15 -20.40
CA ASP A 22 -28.86 20.90 -21.50
C ASP A 22 -27.40 20.41 -21.66
N PRO A 23 -27.05 19.72 -22.75
CA PRO A 23 -25.68 19.25 -22.98
C PRO A 23 -24.73 20.33 -23.52
N SER A 24 -25.10 21.62 -23.50
CA SER A 24 -24.32 22.71 -24.09
C SER A 24 -23.63 23.67 -23.10
N THR A 25 -23.85 23.53 -21.79
CA THR A 25 -23.28 24.46 -20.78
C THR A 25 -21.91 24.07 -20.23
N ASP A 26 -21.52 22.79 -20.28
CA ASP A 26 -20.34 22.29 -19.56
C ASP A 26 -19.07 22.31 -20.43
N THR A 27 -18.80 23.43 -21.09
CA THR A 27 -17.49 23.74 -21.70
C THR A 27 -16.91 25.03 -21.12
N GLU A 28 -16.84 25.10 -19.79
CA GLU A 28 -16.07 26.14 -19.10
C GLU A 28 -14.58 25.92 -19.35
N ALA A 29 -13.97 26.91 -20.00
CA ALA A 29 -12.55 26.91 -20.34
C ALA A 29 -11.70 27.26 -19.11
N PHE A 30 -10.42 26.91 -19.15
CA PHE A 30 -9.45 27.22 -18.11
C PHE A 30 -9.20 28.75 -18.02
N ASP A 31 -9.80 29.42 -17.04
CA ASP A 31 -9.59 30.85 -16.78
C ASP A 31 -8.64 31.04 -15.57
N PRO A 32 -7.50 31.75 -15.72
CA PRO A 32 -6.52 31.91 -14.63
C PRO A 32 -6.98 32.93 -13.58
N ILE A 33 -6.88 32.52 -12.31
CA ILE A 33 -7.38 33.26 -11.15
C ILE A 33 -6.81 34.69 -11.04
N THR A 34 -7.70 35.68 -11.12
CA THR A 34 -7.60 36.98 -10.45
C THR A 34 -8.94 37.31 -9.80
N ASP A 35 -9.03 37.21 -8.47
CA ASP A 35 -9.27 38.39 -7.63
C ASP A 35 -9.23 38.10 -6.10
N ASP A 36 -8.61 39.06 -5.42
CA ASP A 36 -8.64 39.49 -4.02
C ASP A 36 -9.10 38.60 -2.85
N ILE A 37 -8.17 38.45 -1.89
CA ILE A 37 -8.38 37.87 -0.57
C ILE A 37 -9.11 38.87 0.34
N VAL A 38 -10.40 38.64 0.58
CA VAL A 38 -11.12 39.27 1.70
C VAL A 38 -10.76 38.52 2.99
N ARG A 39 -10.07 39.19 3.93
CA ARG A 39 -9.83 38.67 5.28
C ARG A 39 -11.04 38.94 6.17
N GLU A 40 -11.58 37.89 6.78
CA GLU A 40 -12.57 38.00 7.86
C GLU A 40 -11.91 37.70 9.21
N GLU A 41 -12.11 38.57 10.21
CA GLU A 41 -11.51 38.42 11.55
C GLU A 41 -12.31 37.49 12.48
N PRO A 42 -11.65 36.69 13.34
CA PRO A 42 -12.34 35.80 14.27
C PRO A 42 -12.91 36.53 15.50
N ARG A 43 -14.17 36.26 15.82
CA ARG A 43 -14.89 36.74 17.01
C ARG A 43 -14.51 35.90 18.25
N PRO A 44 -14.34 36.47 19.46
CA PRO A 44 -13.74 35.76 20.58
C PRO A 44 -14.69 34.79 21.29
N THR A 45 -14.19 33.61 21.65
CA THR A 45 -14.88 32.64 22.52
C THR A 45 -14.45 32.81 23.98
N THR A 46 -15.44 32.89 24.87
CA THR A 46 -15.23 32.90 26.32
C THR A 46 -14.87 31.51 26.83
N GLY A 47 -13.90 31.42 27.74
CA GLY A 47 -13.33 30.15 28.16
C GLY A 47 -14.12 29.40 29.22
N SER A 48 -13.83 28.10 29.32
CA SER A 48 -13.94 27.35 30.58
C SER A 48 -12.80 26.34 30.64
N THR A 49 -11.92 26.48 31.64
CA THR A 49 -10.72 25.66 31.82
C THR A 49 -11.00 24.50 32.77
N SER A 50 -10.76 23.27 32.32
CA SER A 50 -10.61 22.10 33.20
C SER A 50 -9.40 21.27 32.77
N ALA A 51 -8.24 21.59 33.34
CA ALA A 51 -7.01 20.87 33.09
C ALA A 51 -6.90 19.66 34.05
N VAL A 52 -7.02 18.45 33.53
CA VAL A 52 -6.66 17.23 34.27
C VAL A 52 -5.20 16.91 34.00
N ARG A 53 -4.37 17.03 35.04
CA ARG A 53 -2.94 16.73 35.01
C ARG A 53 -2.71 15.37 35.66
N VAL A 54 -2.11 14.41 34.95
CA VAL A 54 -1.63 13.16 35.55
C VAL A 54 -0.14 13.03 35.25
N ALA A 55 0.65 12.95 36.31
CA ALA A 55 2.09 12.68 36.28
C ALA A 55 2.36 11.38 37.07
N PRO A 56 3.44 10.64 36.78
CA PRO A 56 3.56 9.23 37.14
C PRO A 56 4.06 9.01 38.57
N ALA A 57 3.77 7.83 39.13
CA ALA A 57 4.33 7.37 40.39
C ALA A 57 4.96 5.97 40.26
N TYR A 58 6.29 5.93 40.35
CA TYR A 58 7.02 4.78 40.90
C TYR A 58 7.40 5.14 42.34
N PRO A 59 7.52 4.14 43.23
CA PRO A 59 8.79 4.03 43.94
C PRO A 59 9.30 2.58 44.07
N ALA A 60 10.53 2.43 44.53
CA ALA A 60 11.28 1.18 44.56
C ALA A 60 11.50 0.62 45.99
N HIS A 61 11.97 -0.64 46.02
CA HIS A 61 12.68 -1.33 47.11
C HIS A 61 12.02 -1.53 48.48
N SER A 62 12.00 -2.81 48.89
CA SER A 62 12.43 -3.24 50.24
C SER A 62 13.12 -4.61 50.14
N THR A 63 13.79 -5.03 51.21
CA THR A 63 14.84 -6.08 51.20
C THR A 63 14.56 -7.24 52.15
N ASP A 64 15.14 -8.39 51.81
CA ASP A 64 15.65 -9.45 52.70
C ASP A 64 14.64 -10.35 53.48
N THR A 65 14.73 -11.67 53.24
CA THR A 65 15.09 -12.69 54.25
C THR A 65 15.05 -14.11 53.64
N GLY A 66 16.02 -14.95 54.01
CA GLY A 66 16.02 -16.39 53.69
C GLY A 66 15.03 -17.19 54.56
N PRO A 67 14.93 -18.52 54.37
CA PRO A 67 16.06 -19.36 54.74
C PRO A 67 16.42 -20.51 53.77
N THR A 68 17.56 -21.13 54.08
CA THR A 68 18.17 -22.28 53.43
C THR A 68 17.28 -23.54 53.42
N ARG A 69 17.38 -24.34 52.35
CA ARG A 69 17.06 -25.77 52.40
C ARG A 69 18.08 -26.60 51.63
N GLU A 70 18.88 -27.33 52.40
CA GLU A 70 19.89 -28.29 51.97
C GLU A 70 19.23 -29.57 51.43
N VAL A 71 19.58 -30.00 50.21
CA VAL A 71 19.19 -31.32 49.66
C VAL A 71 20.31 -31.94 48.83
N ALA A 72 20.85 -33.03 49.35
CA ALA A 72 21.47 -34.18 48.69
C ALA A 72 22.43 -33.96 47.49
N THR A 73 23.71 -34.16 47.78
CA THR A 73 24.67 -34.79 46.84
C THR A 73 24.14 -36.15 46.35
N GLY A 74 24.29 -36.45 45.05
CA GLY A 74 24.14 -37.82 44.55
C GLY A 74 23.32 -38.03 43.27
N SER A 75 23.71 -37.42 42.15
CA SER A 75 23.44 -38.05 40.84
C SER A 75 24.45 -37.61 39.78
N THR A 76 25.41 -38.49 39.50
CA THR A 76 26.31 -38.40 38.35
C THR A 76 25.51 -38.63 37.06
N ARG A 77 24.84 -37.58 36.57
CA ARG A 77 24.22 -37.60 35.25
C ARG A 77 25.30 -37.42 34.20
N THR A 78 25.89 -38.53 33.76
CA THR A 78 26.79 -38.61 32.60
C THR A 78 26.12 -37.96 31.40
N VAL A 79 26.63 -36.80 30.99
CA VAL A 79 26.33 -36.19 29.69
C VAL A 79 26.92 -37.09 28.61
N PRO A 80 26.16 -37.50 27.57
CA PRO A 80 26.74 -38.28 26.48
C PRO A 80 27.79 -37.44 25.74
N ALA A 81 29.03 -37.91 25.73
CA ALA A 81 30.08 -37.37 24.87
C ALA A 81 29.68 -37.62 23.40
N GLY A 82 29.12 -36.59 22.76
CA GLY A 82 28.47 -36.73 21.44
C GLY A 82 27.79 -35.46 20.93
N ALA A 83 27.64 -34.41 21.74
CA ALA A 83 27.43 -33.07 21.21
C ALA A 83 28.75 -32.58 20.60
N SER A 84 28.89 -32.69 19.27
CA SER A 84 30.05 -32.19 18.53
C SER A 84 30.05 -30.66 18.56
N VAL A 85 30.63 -30.09 19.61
CA VAL A 85 31.17 -28.73 19.55
C VAL A 85 32.22 -28.76 18.45
N MET A 86 31.93 -28.08 17.34
CA MET A 86 32.84 -27.98 16.20
C MET A 86 34.22 -27.53 16.71
N SER A 87 35.28 -28.17 16.24
CA SER A 87 36.63 -27.84 16.72
C SER A 87 37.00 -26.41 16.35
N GLU A 88 38.01 -25.83 16.99
CA GLU A 88 38.52 -24.51 16.57
C GLU A 88 39.02 -24.54 15.11
N GLU A 89 39.49 -25.69 14.63
CA GLU A 89 39.87 -25.89 13.22
C GLU A 89 38.65 -25.88 12.29
N ASP A 90 37.54 -26.48 12.69
CA ASP A 90 36.26 -26.45 11.96
C ASP A 90 35.65 -25.04 11.96
N TRP A 91 35.67 -24.34 13.09
CA TRP A 91 35.26 -22.93 13.17
C TRP A 91 36.16 -22.04 12.33
N ALA A 92 37.47 -22.27 12.33
CA ALA A 92 38.41 -21.57 11.45
C ALA A 92 38.22 -21.96 9.97
N ALA A 93 37.77 -23.18 9.65
CA ALA A 93 37.46 -23.61 8.30
C ALA A 93 36.14 -23.00 7.79
N VAL A 94 35.08 -22.99 8.61
CA VAL A 94 33.81 -22.30 8.30
C VAL A 94 34.03 -20.79 8.20
N THR A 95 34.81 -20.21 9.10
CA THR A 95 35.14 -18.78 9.04
C THR A 95 35.97 -18.48 7.78
N ARG A 96 36.98 -19.28 7.43
CA ARG A 96 37.69 -19.16 6.13
C ARG A 96 36.79 -19.41 4.92
N ALA A 97 35.75 -20.24 5.01
CA ALA A 97 34.78 -20.43 3.93
C ALA A 97 33.79 -19.24 3.81
N ALA A 98 33.49 -18.57 4.93
CA ALA A 98 32.58 -17.42 4.99
C ALA A 98 33.27 -16.08 4.70
N THR A 99 34.54 -15.91 5.07
CA THR A 99 35.35 -14.69 4.87
C THR A 99 36.40 -14.84 3.77
N GLY A 100 36.60 -16.06 3.25
CA GLY A 100 37.52 -16.35 2.17
C GLY A 100 37.07 -15.80 0.83
N THR A 101 37.40 -14.53 0.57
CA THR A 101 37.88 -14.17 -0.75
C THR A 101 39.13 -15.00 -1.04
N ASP A 102 38.93 -16.09 -1.79
CA ASP A 102 39.99 -17.00 -2.23
C ASP A 102 41.08 -16.19 -2.96
N ARG A 103 42.23 -15.96 -2.28
CA ARG A 103 43.28 -15.02 -2.73
C ARG A 103 44.01 -15.47 -4.00
N ASN A 104 43.60 -16.60 -4.58
CA ASN A 104 44.10 -17.15 -5.84
C ASN A 104 43.09 -17.09 -7.01
N ASP A 105 41.88 -16.55 -6.85
CA ASP A 105 41.07 -16.16 -8.02
C ASP A 105 41.80 -14.95 -8.65
N PRO A 106 42.40 -15.08 -9.85
CA PRO A 106 43.32 -14.07 -10.38
C PRO A 106 42.58 -12.75 -10.53
N GLU A 107 43.14 -11.65 -9.97
CA GLU A 107 42.54 -10.31 -9.90
C GLU A 107 41.72 -10.02 -11.15
N VAL A 108 40.40 -10.28 -11.06
CA VAL A 108 39.50 -10.03 -12.17
C VAL A 108 39.43 -8.51 -12.22
N PRO A 109 39.97 -7.86 -13.27
CA PRO A 109 40.09 -6.41 -13.28
C PRO A 109 38.70 -5.85 -13.02
N GLU A 110 38.55 -5.07 -11.93
CA GLU A 110 37.26 -4.58 -11.49
C GLU A 110 36.57 -3.95 -12.69
N ARG A 111 35.53 -4.65 -13.19
CA ARG A 111 34.96 -4.30 -14.48
C ARG A 111 34.20 -3.01 -14.30
N ARG A 112 34.89 -1.88 -14.52
CA ARG A 112 34.38 -0.52 -14.38
C ARG A 112 33.01 -0.48 -15.03
N ARG A 113 31.98 -0.39 -14.19
CA ARG A 113 30.59 -0.35 -14.64
C ARG A 113 30.44 0.93 -15.45
N SER A 114 29.86 0.84 -16.64
CA SER A 114 29.56 2.07 -17.37
C SER A 114 28.53 2.89 -16.57
N PRO A 115 28.46 4.23 -16.76
CA PRO A 115 27.39 5.02 -16.14
C PRO A 115 25.99 4.44 -16.42
N LEU A 116 25.77 3.94 -17.66
CA LEU A 116 24.54 3.23 -18.04
C LEU A 116 24.28 1.94 -17.26
N ASP A 117 25.31 1.16 -16.90
CA ASP A 117 25.15 -0.01 -16.04
C ASP A 117 24.66 0.40 -14.64
N VAL A 118 25.21 1.51 -14.10
CA VAL A 118 24.84 2.04 -12.78
C VAL A 118 23.41 2.61 -12.78
N ILE A 119 23.07 3.41 -13.79
CA ILE A 119 21.72 3.97 -13.99
C ILE A 119 20.69 2.83 -14.08
N GLY A 120 20.96 1.78 -14.86
CA GLY A 120 20.04 0.65 -14.98
C GLY A 120 19.87 -0.16 -13.68
N ILE A 121 20.93 -0.31 -12.87
CA ILE A 121 20.84 -0.93 -11.54
C ILE A 121 19.97 -0.10 -10.61
N ILE A 122 20.17 1.23 -10.58
CA ILE A 122 19.39 2.17 -9.75
C ILE A 122 17.92 2.18 -10.19
N TRP A 123 17.66 2.26 -11.50
CA TRP A 123 16.29 2.23 -12.04
C TRP A 123 15.55 0.96 -11.61
N ILE A 124 16.15 -0.22 -11.80
CA ILE A 124 15.53 -1.49 -11.39
C ILE A 124 15.27 -1.50 -9.88
N ALA A 125 16.22 -1.03 -9.06
CA ALA A 125 16.07 -0.99 -7.62
C ALA A 125 14.92 -0.06 -7.17
N LEU A 126 14.81 1.14 -7.75
CA LEU A 126 13.77 2.12 -7.41
C LEU A 126 12.39 1.76 -7.98
N ALA A 127 12.32 1.15 -9.17
CA ALA A 127 11.06 0.73 -9.77
C ALA A 127 10.42 -0.47 -9.05
N THR A 128 11.24 -1.38 -8.51
CA THR A 128 10.78 -2.62 -7.83
C THR A 128 9.68 -2.37 -6.77
N PRO A 129 9.84 -1.47 -5.76
CA PRO A 129 8.80 -1.26 -4.75
C PRO A 129 7.46 -0.80 -5.33
N PHE A 130 7.46 0.12 -6.31
CA PHE A 130 6.21 0.59 -6.93
C PHE A 130 5.52 -0.48 -7.77
N ILE A 131 6.28 -1.32 -8.48
CA ILE A 131 5.73 -2.45 -9.25
C ILE A 131 5.10 -3.48 -8.32
N LEU A 132 5.78 -3.85 -7.23
CA LEU A 132 5.24 -4.81 -6.26
C LEU A 132 4.02 -4.26 -5.52
N LEU A 133 4.04 -2.97 -5.14
CA LEU A 133 2.92 -2.30 -4.50
C LEU A 133 1.71 -2.21 -5.45
N ALA A 134 1.90 -1.83 -6.70
CA ALA A 134 0.83 -1.79 -7.70
C ALA A 134 0.17 -3.16 -7.92
N LEU A 135 0.95 -4.23 -7.98
CA LEU A 135 0.42 -5.61 -8.09
C LEU A 135 -0.39 -6.02 -6.85
N ALA A 136 0.09 -5.68 -5.66
CA ALA A 136 -0.60 -5.98 -4.40
C ALA A 136 -1.89 -5.17 -4.24
N VAL A 137 -1.85 -3.86 -4.50
CA VAL A 137 -3.03 -2.98 -4.53
C VAL A 137 -4.04 -3.49 -5.56
N ARG A 138 -3.62 -3.86 -6.78
CA ARG A 138 -4.51 -4.39 -7.82
C ARG A 138 -5.19 -5.71 -7.43
N PHE A 139 -4.55 -6.52 -6.58
CA PHE A 139 -5.13 -7.75 -6.04
C PHE A 139 -6.12 -7.47 -4.91
N VAL A 140 -5.76 -6.61 -3.96
CA VAL A 140 -6.59 -6.28 -2.78
C VAL A 140 -7.78 -5.39 -3.16
N ALA A 141 -7.61 -4.47 -4.10
CA ALA A 141 -8.72 -3.77 -4.75
C ALA A 141 -9.39 -4.66 -5.82
N SER A 142 -10.01 -5.76 -5.36
CA SER A 142 -10.80 -6.66 -6.19
C SER A 142 -12.01 -7.18 -5.45
N GLY A 143 -13.10 -7.48 -6.17
CA GLY A 143 -14.30 -8.09 -5.58
C GLY A 143 -14.03 -9.42 -4.88
N LEU A 144 -12.97 -10.15 -5.24
CA LEU A 144 -12.58 -11.39 -4.55
C LEU A 144 -12.05 -11.12 -3.14
N PHE A 145 -11.19 -10.11 -2.97
CA PHE A 145 -10.72 -9.71 -1.65
C PHE A 145 -11.87 -9.11 -0.82
N LEU A 146 -12.67 -8.23 -1.42
CA LEU A 146 -13.84 -7.62 -0.80
C LEU A 146 -14.81 -8.67 -0.24
N LYS A 147 -15.14 -9.70 -1.04
CA LYS A 147 -15.98 -10.82 -0.63
C LYS A 147 -15.32 -11.69 0.45
N PHE A 148 -14.02 -11.93 0.37
CA PHE A 148 -13.32 -12.64 1.44
C PHE A 148 -13.41 -11.88 2.77
N GLU A 149 -13.27 -10.55 2.73
CA GLU A 149 -13.19 -9.69 3.91
C GLU A 149 -14.53 -9.47 4.61
N TYR A 150 -15.65 -9.32 3.87
CA TYR A 150 -16.96 -9.20 4.53
C TYR A 150 -17.54 -10.53 5.04
N PHE A 151 -17.07 -11.67 4.54
CA PHE A 151 -17.61 -13.00 4.89
C PHE A 151 -16.68 -13.86 5.75
N ARG A 152 -15.50 -13.35 6.13
CA ARG A 152 -14.62 -14.03 7.10
C ARG A 152 -15.18 -13.93 8.54
N PRO A 153 -14.90 -14.91 9.41
CA PRO A 153 -15.26 -14.83 10.81
C PRO A 153 -14.64 -13.60 11.51
N GLY A 154 -15.46 -12.89 12.28
CA GLY A 154 -15.02 -11.79 13.15
C GLY A 154 -14.97 -10.40 12.51
N PHE A 155 -15.34 -10.24 11.24
CA PHE A 155 -15.47 -8.91 10.65
C PHE A 155 -16.63 -8.13 11.31
N PRO A 156 -16.47 -6.84 11.67
CA PRO A 156 -17.51 -6.08 12.36
C PRO A 156 -18.74 -5.82 11.47
N ALA A 157 -19.94 -5.99 12.02
CA ALA A 157 -21.18 -5.59 11.38
C ALA A 157 -21.25 -4.06 11.19
N ASP A 158 -22.08 -3.58 10.26
CA ASP A 158 -22.44 -2.16 10.20
C ASP A 158 -23.47 -1.85 11.29
N GLU A 159 -23.23 -0.80 12.09
CA GLU A 159 -24.15 -0.37 13.15
C GLU A 159 -25.38 0.35 12.59
N PHE A 160 -25.29 0.85 11.35
CA PHE A 160 -26.32 1.66 10.68
C PHE A 160 -27.16 0.87 9.66
N GLY A 161 -27.00 -0.45 9.60
CA GLY A 161 -27.96 -1.37 8.98
C GLY A 161 -27.58 -2.04 7.65
N PHE A 162 -26.40 -1.78 7.07
CA PHE A 162 -25.94 -2.57 5.92
C PHE A 162 -25.56 -4.00 6.32
N SER A 163 -26.17 -4.99 5.68
CA SER A 163 -25.71 -6.38 5.80
C SER A 163 -24.35 -6.59 5.13
N ALA A 164 -23.69 -7.71 5.43
CA ALA A 164 -22.45 -8.09 4.72
C ALA A 164 -22.65 -8.20 3.19
N SER A 165 -23.85 -8.61 2.75
CA SER A 165 -24.22 -8.66 1.33
C SER A 165 -24.38 -7.28 0.71
N ASP A 166 -24.95 -6.31 1.45
CA ASP A 166 -25.07 -4.92 0.98
C ASP A 166 -23.69 -4.28 0.86
N ARG A 167 -22.80 -4.54 1.83
CA ARG A 167 -21.41 -4.04 1.80
C ARG A 167 -20.61 -4.67 0.66
N GLU A 168 -20.78 -5.97 0.38
CA GLU A 168 -20.22 -6.61 -0.81
C GLU A 168 -20.75 -5.94 -2.09
N HIS A 169 -22.07 -5.72 -2.18
CA HIS A 169 -22.72 -5.16 -3.36
C HIS A 169 -22.27 -3.72 -3.64
N TYR A 170 -22.48 -2.79 -2.70
CA TYR A 170 -22.13 -1.39 -2.85
C TYR A 170 -20.62 -1.16 -2.89
N GLY A 171 -19.85 -1.91 -2.08
CA GLY A 171 -18.39 -1.89 -2.14
C GLY A 171 -17.83 -2.37 -3.48
N THR A 172 -18.51 -3.28 -4.18
CA THR A 172 -18.08 -3.74 -5.52
C THR A 172 -18.13 -2.61 -6.54
N TYR A 173 -19.17 -1.76 -6.53
CA TYR A 173 -19.20 -0.56 -7.38
C TYR A 173 -18.00 0.36 -7.11
N VAL A 174 -17.63 0.56 -5.84
CA VAL A 174 -16.45 1.38 -5.48
C VAL A 174 -15.16 0.76 -6.02
N ILE A 175 -14.98 -0.56 -5.90
CA ILE A 175 -13.81 -1.27 -6.44
C ILE A 175 -13.76 -1.27 -7.97
N ASP A 176 -14.90 -1.40 -8.64
CA ASP A 176 -15.00 -1.34 -10.10
C ASP A 176 -14.73 0.08 -10.62
N TYR A 177 -15.20 1.10 -9.91
CA TYR A 177 -14.93 2.50 -10.20
C TYR A 177 -13.43 2.82 -10.23
N LEU A 178 -12.65 2.26 -9.29
CA LEU A 178 -11.18 2.45 -9.25
C LEU A 178 -10.44 1.88 -10.48
N HIS A 179 -11.08 1.01 -11.26
CA HIS A 179 -10.46 0.31 -12.39
C HIS A 179 -11.10 0.61 -13.75
N ASN A 180 -12.28 1.22 -13.78
CA ASN A 180 -12.96 1.63 -15.00
C ASN A 180 -12.47 3.01 -15.50
N LEU A 181 -12.89 3.42 -16.70
CA LEU A 181 -12.56 4.73 -17.29
C LEU A 181 -13.67 5.78 -17.11
N ASP A 182 -14.64 5.53 -16.24
CA ASP A 182 -15.77 6.44 -16.01
C ASP A 182 -15.43 7.56 -15.01
N SER A 183 -16.20 8.64 -15.10
CA SER A 183 -16.27 9.75 -14.16
C SER A 183 -16.91 9.36 -12.82
N ARG A 184 -16.86 10.24 -11.83
CA ARG A 184 -17.56 10.07 -10.53
C ARG A 184 -19.07 9.81 -10.66
N ARG A 185 -19.68 10.12 -11.82
CA ARG A 185 -21.09 9.82 -12.10
C ARG A 185 -21.42 8.33 -11.97
N TYR A 186 -20.48 7.44 -12.31
CA TYR A 186 -20.65 5.99 -12.12
C TYR A 186 -21.02 5.60 -10.68
N LEU A 187 -20.50 6.33 -9.67
CA LEU A 187 -20.88 6.13 -8.27
C LEU A 187 -22.11 6.96 -7.87
N ALA A 188 -22.35 8.11 -8.50
CA ALA A 188 -23.55 8.93 -8.26
C ALA A 188 -24.84 8.22 -8.70
N ASP A 189 -24.76 7.38 -9.73
CA ASP A 189 -25.88 6.57 -10.25
C ASP A 189 -26.18 5.33 -9.36
N VAL A 190 -25.42 5.08 -8.29
CA VAL A 190 -25.65 3.97 -7.35
C VAL A 190 -26.67 4.41 -6.30
N ILE A 191 -27.86 3.80 -6.35
CA ILE A 191 -29.00 4.11 -5.47
C ILE A 191 -29.35 2.98 -4.50
N LEU A 192 -29.87 3.36 -3.35
CA LEU A 192 -30.48 2.48 -2.35
C LEU A 192 -31.89 2.05 -2.79
N PRO A 193 -32.48 0.98 -2.20
CA PRO A 193 -33.81 0.50 -2.59
C PRO A 193 -34.97 1.47 -2.31
N ASN A 194 -34.73 2.52 -1.51
CA ASN A 194 -35.67 3.62 -1.26
C ASN A 194 -35.59 4.74 -2.32
N GLY A 195 -34.64 4.67 -3.25
CA GLY A 195 -34.42 5.66 -4.31
C GLY A 195 -33.38 6.74 -3.99
N GLU A 196 -32.84 6.78 -2.77
CA GLU A 196 -31.80 7.75 -2.39
C GLU A 196 -30.42 7.34 -2.93
N PRO A 197 -29.52 8.28 -3.27
CA PRO A 197 -28.13 7.98 -3.60
C PRO A 197 -27.42 7.26 -2.45
N VAL A 198 -26.55 6.30 -2.77
CA VAL A 198 -25.69 5.66 -1.76
C VAL A 198 -24.64 6.64 -1.24
N PHE A 199 -24.06 7.45 -2.12
CA PHE A 199 -22.93 8.32 -1.80
C PHE A 199 -23.29 9.81 -1.87
N ILE A 200 -22.78 10.59 -0.92
CA ILE A 200 -22.90 12.06 -0.92
C ILE A 200 -21.86 12.71 -1.84
N SER A 201 -22.03 14.00 -2.15
CA SER A 201 -21.15 14.78 -3.05
C SER A 201 -19.66 14.70 -2.69
N ASP A 202 -19.39 14.61 -1.39
CA ASP A 202 -18.05 14.76 -0.83
C ASP A 202 -17.32 13.41 -0.88
N GLU A 203 -18.04 12.31 -0.62
CA GLU A 203 -17.57 10.94 -0.86
C GLU A 203 -17.28 10.68 -2.34
N LEU A 204 -18.15 11.16 -3.24
CA LEU A 204 -17.96 11.07 -4.69
C LEU A 204 -16.72 11.83 -5.17
N SER A 205 -16.41 12.96 -4.51
CA SER A 205 -15.23 13.77 -4.81
C SER A 205 -13.96 13.12 -4.25
N HIS A 206 -13.99 12.63 -3.01
CA HIS A 206 -12.90 11.85 -2.42
C HIS A 206 -12.57 10.61 -3.24
N MET A 207 -13.58 9.85 -3.69
CA MET A 207 -13.37 8.67 -4.52
C MET A 207 -12.69 9.01 -5.86
N ALA A 208 -12.95 10.18 -6.44
CA ALA A 208 -12.25 10.65 -7.64
C ALA A 208 -10.75 10.90 -7.35
N ASP A 209 -10.42 11.50 -6.20
CA ASP A 209 -9.03 11.69 -5.77
C ASP A 209 -8.32 10.34 -5.54
N VAL A 210 -8.98 9.39 -4.85
CA VAL A 210 -8.46 8.03 -4.61
C VAL A 210 -8.21 7.29 -5.94
N LYS A 211 -9.14 7.41 -6.90
CA LYS A 211 -8.97 6.87 -8.25
C LYS A 211 -7.78 7.50 -8.97
N GLY A 212 -7.58 8.81 -8.84
CA GLY A 212 -6.42 9.52 -9.35
C GLY A 212 -5.11 9.00 -8.77
N LEU A 213 -5.03 8.83 -7.44
CA LEU A 213 -3.87 8.31 -6.74
C LEU A 213 -3.51 6.87 -7.15
N ILE A 214 -4.51 5.98 -7.24
CA ILE A 214 -4.31 4.59 -7.68
C ILE A 214 -3.89 4.54 -9.16
N SER A 215 -4.48 5.38 -10.01
CA SER A 215 -4.09 5.50 -11.42
C SER A 215 -2.64 6.00 -11.57
N LEU A 216 -2.20 6.94 -10.74
CA LEU A 216 -0.82 7.41 -10.69
C LEU A 216 0.16 6.31 -10.26
N LEU A 217 -0.20 5.51 -9.23
CA LEU A 217 0.59 4.34 -8.83
C LEU A 217 0.73 3.34 -9.99
N TYR A 218 -0.35 3.03 -10.71
CA TYR A 218 -0.32 2.14 -11.87
C TYR A 218 0.51 2.72 -13.02
N LEU A 219 0.45 4.03 -13.28
CA LEU A 219 1.29 4.70 -14.28
C LEU A 219 2.78 4.64 -13.92
N ILE A 220 3.15 4.93 -12.67
CA ILE A 220 4.53 4.83 -12.18
C ILE A 220 5.03 3.38 -12.30
N ALA A 221 4.22 2.40 -11.90
CA ALA A 221 4.57 0.98 -12.03
C ALA A 221 4.74 0.57 -13.50
N PHE A 222 3.87 1.02 -14.41
CA PHE A 222 3.93 0.72 -15.84
C PHE A 222 5.22 1.28 -16.49
N ILE A 223 5.53 2.56 -16.24
CA ILE A 223 6.80 3.19 -16.67
C ILE A 223 7.99 2.45 -16.05
N GLY A 224 7.88 2.07 -14.77
CA GLY A 224 8.85 1.24 -14.06
C GLY A 224 9.14 -0.07 -14.77
N VAL A 225 8.09 -0.83 -15.14
CA VAL A 225 8.20 -2.11 -15.88
C VAL A 225 8.87 -1.91 -17.23
N ILE A 226 8.49 -0.90 -18.01
CA ILE A 226 9.11 -0.59 -19.32
C ILE A 226 10.62 -0.36 -19.15
N GLY A 227 11.00 0.50 -18.21
CA GLY A 227 12.41 0.77 -17.94
C GLY A 227 13.16 -0.45 -17.38
N VAL A 228 12.53 -1.27 -16.53
CA VAL A 228 13.09 -2.55 -16.05
C VAL A 228 13.37 -3.49 -17.22
N ILE A 229 12.47 -3.61 -18.21
CA ILE A 229 12.68 -4.44 -19.41
C ILE A 229 13.85 -3.91 -20.24
N ILE A 230 13.87 -2.61 -20.55
CA ILE A 230 14.93 -1.97 -21.35
C ILE A 230 16.30 -2.14 -20.67
N PHE A 231 16.41 -1.80 -19.39
CA PHE A 231 17.66 -1.98 -18.65
C PHE A 231 18.01 -3.45 -18.46
N ALA A 232 17.03 -4.36 -18.33
CA ALA A 232 17.32 -5.79 -18.28
C ALA A 232 18.02 -6.30 -19.54
N LEU A 233 17.59 -5.85 -20.73
CA LEU A 233 18.25 -6.17 -22.00
C LEU A 233 19.67 -5.59 -22.05
N ILE A 234 19.85 -4.31 -21.72
CA ILE A 234 21.15 -3.62 -21.72
C ILE A 234 22.15 -4.28 -20.76
N LEU A 235 21.72 -4.59 -19.53
CA LEU A 235 22.57 -5.21 -18.51
C LEU A 235 22.86 -6.68 -18.82
N SER A 236 21.99 -7.37 -19.57
CA SER A 236 22.09 -8.80 -19.91
C SER A 236 22.94 -9.12 -21.14
N ARG A 237 23.51 -8.12 -21.83
CA ARG A 237 24.56 -8.32 -22.87
C ARG A 237 25.67 -9.28 -22.42
N ARG A 238 26.35 -9.94 -23.37
CA ARG A 238 27.34 -11.03 -23.16
C ARG A 238 28.29 -10.79 -21.97
N ASN A 239 28.89 -9.59 -21.91
CA ASN A 239 29.84 -9.20 -20.86
C ASN A 239 29.23 -8.27 -19.78
N GLY A 240 27.94 -7.96 -19.81
CA GLY A 240 27.27 -7.05 -18.88
C GLY A 240 27.16 -7.59 -17.45
N PRO A 241 26.82 -6.72 -16.47
CA PRO A 241 26.68 -7.11 -15.07
C PRO A 241 25.45 -8.00 -14.81
N GLY A 242 24.41 -7.92 -15.64
CA GLY A 242 23.11 -8.55 -15.42
C GLY A 242 22.30 -7.88 -14.30
N ILE A 243 21.00 -8.15 -14.27
CA ILE A 243 20.02 -7.44 -13.40
C ILE A 243 20.11 -7.75 -11.90
N HIS A 244 20.81 -8.83 -11.54
CA HIS A 244 20.76 -9.43 -10.20
C HIS A 244 21.00 -8.44 -9.04
N LEU A 245 21.91 -7.46 -9.20
CA LEU A 245 22.16 -6.47 -8.15
C LEU A 245 21.00 -5.47 -8.02
N GLY A 246 20.42 -5.00 -9.13
CA GLY A 246 19.27 -4.10 -9.10
C GLY A 246 18.05 -4.75 -8.47
N VAL A 247 17.75 -6.00 -8.87
CA VAL A 247 16.64 -6.79 -8.29
C VAL A 247 16.85 -7.03 -6.79
N ARG A 248 18.08 -7.36 -6.36
CA ARG A 248 18.40 -7.58 -4.95
C ARG A 248 18.24 -6.31 -4.12
N LEU A 249 18.79 -5.18 -4.60
CA LEU A 249 18.66 -3.90 -3.91
C LEU A 249 17.20 -3.42 -3.87
N GLY A 250 16.44 -3.60 -4.95
CA GLY A 250 15.01 -3.29 -4.98
C GLY A 250 14.20 -4.15 -4.00
N SER A 251 14.50 -5.45 -3.90
CA SER A 251 13.85 -6.34 -2.92
C SER A 251 14.14 -5.92 -1.47
N ILE A 252 15.41 -5.63 -1.15
CA ILE A 252 15.80 -5.13 0.18
C ILE A 252 15.12 -3.80 0.48
N LEU A 253 15.18 -2.84 -0.45
CA LEU A 253 14.55 -1.52 -0.31
C LEU A 253 13.05 -1.64 -0.05
N THR A 254 12.36 -2.52 -0.80
CA THR A 254 10.93 -2.77 -0.63
C THR A 254 10.62 -3.31 0.77
N ILE A 255 11.36 -4.33 1.24
CA ILE A 255 11.16 -4.93 2.56
C ILE A 255 11.44 -3.92 3.68
N VAL A 256 12.51 -3.12 3.56
CA VAL A 256 12.87 -2.09 4.57
C VAL A 256 11.83 -0.96 4.60
N ALA A 257 11.39 -0.46 3.45
CA ALA A 257 10.38 0.59 3.37
C ALA A 257 9.04 0.11 3.95
N LEU A 258 8.62 -1.11 3.63
CA LEU A 258 7.38 -1.71 4.14
C LEU A 258 7.46 -2.03 5.64
N ALA A 259 8.62 -2.47 6.14
CA ALA A 259 8.80 -2.66 7.58
C ALA A 259 8.70 -1.33 8.34
N ALA A 260 9.24 -0.24 7.78
CA ALA A 260 9.12 1.09 8.37
C ALA A 260 7.67 1.59 8.40
N THR A 261 6.91 1.46 7.31
CA THR A 261 5.49 1.86 7.29
C THR A 261 4.63 0.98 8.19
N ALA A 262 4.88 -0.33 8.25
CA ALA A 262 4.18 -1.24 9.15
C ALA A 262 4.41 -0.91 10.63
N VAL A 263 5.64 -0.53 11.02
CA VAL A 263 5.94 -0.07 12.39
C VAL A 263 5.19 1.23 12.71
N LEU A 264 5.15 2.19 11.78
CA LEU A 264 4.41 3.44 11.98
C LEU A 264 2.89 3.19 12.14
N ALA A 265 2.31 2.33 11.30
CA ALA A 265 0.90 1.94 11.40
C ALA A 265 0.58 1.20 12.71
N PHE A 266 1.46 0.29 13.14
CA PHE A 266 1.28 -0.48 14.37
C PHE A 266 1.39 0.39 15.65
N LEU A 267 2.27 1.40 15.66
CA LEU A 267 2.45 2.28 16.81
C LEU A 267 1.30 3.30 16.99
N GLY A 268 0.49 3.54 15.97
CA GLY A 268 -0.62 4.49 16.06
C GLY A 268 -1.44 4.57 14.77
N TRP A 269 -2.39 3.64 14.61
CA TRP A 269 -3.23 3.52 13.42
C TRP A 269 -3.87 4.84 12.98
N ASP A 270 -4.56 5.56 13.88
CA ASP A 270 -5.27 6.79 13.53
C ASP A 270 -4.33 7.92 13.06
N THR A 271 -3.15 8.00 13.66
CA THR A 271 -2.12 8.98 13.29
C THR A 271 -1.48 8.62 11.95
N PHE A 272 -1.24 7.32 11.70
CA PHE A 272 -0.77 6.82 10.42
C PHE A 272 -1.79 7.05 9.31
N PHE A 273 -3.07 6.70 9.53
CA PHE A 273 -4.15 6.83 8.56
C PHE A 273 -4.38 8.30 8.18
N ARG A 274 -4.57 9.20 9.17
CA ARG A 274 -4.71 10.64 8.90
C ARG A 274 -3.44 11.25 8.29
N GLY A 275 -2.27 10.80 8.72
CA GLY A 275 -0.98 11.23 8.16
C GLY A 275 -0.81 10.85 6.69
N PHE A 276 -1.24 9.65 6.30
CA PHE A 276 -1.31 9.21 4.91
C PHE A 276 -2.27 10.10 4.10
N HIS A 277 -3.50 10.32 4.59
CA HIS A 277 -4.48 11.11 3.85
C HIS A 277 -4.02 12.55 3.61
N ARG A 278 -3.44 13.21 4.62
CA ARG A 278 -2.86 14.58 4.50
C ARG A 278 -1.68 14.71 3.54
N ILE A 279 -1.03 13.61 3.15
CA ILE A 279 0.05 13.62 2.14
C ILE A 279 -0.53 13.64 0.71
N PHE A 280 -1.72 13.08 0.51
CA PHE A 280 -2.30 12.87 -0.83
C PHE A 280 -3.59 13.66 -1.10
N PHE A 281 -4.29 14.12 -0.07
CA PHE A 281 -5.59 14.78 -0.15
C PHE A 281 -5.59 16.05 0.71
N ALA A 282 -6.45 17.01 0.37
CA ALA A 282 -6.60 18.24 1.15
C ALA A 282 -7.27 17.98 2.51
N ASP A 283 -7.01 18.82 3.51
CA ASP A 283 -7.68 18.71 4.80
C ASP A 283 -9.21 18.89 4.62
N GLY A 284 -9.99 18.01 5.24
CA GLY A 284 -11.46 18.02 5.18
C GLY A 284 -12.10 17.32 3.98
N THR A 285 -11.36 16.92 2.94
CA THR A 285 -11.97 16.26 1.75
C THR A 285 -12.12 14.73 1.87
N TRP A 286 -11.80 14.17 3.04
CA TRP A 286 -11.77 12.72 3.30
C TRP A 286 -12.20 12.35 4.74
N GLU A 287 -12.63 13.32 5.54
CA GLU A 287 -13.15 13.10 6.89
C GLU A 287 -14.69 13.06 6.82
N PHE A 288 -15.27 11.90 7.15
CA PHE A 288 -16.71 11.61 7.03
C PHE A 288 -17.35 11.27 8.38
N TYR A 289 -18.66 11.43 8.50
CA TYR A 289 -19.43 10.97 9.66
C TYR A 289 -19.56 9.45 9.68
N LEU A 290 -19.80 8.86 10.85
CA LEU A 290 -19.85 7.40 11.01
C LEU A 290 -21.04 6.75 10.29
N ASP A 291 -22.09 7.52 10.01
CA ASP A 291 -23.30 7.11 9.28
C ASP A 291 -23.20 7.29 7.76
N ASP A 292 -22.17 7.98 7.26
CA ASP A 292 -21.87 8.13 5.82
C ASP A 292 -21.49 6.78 5.18
N SER A 293 -21.96 6.54 3.96
CA SER A 293 -21.92 5.21 3.35
C SER A 293 -20.51 4.68 3.12
N LEU A 294 -19.55 5.51 2.71
CA LEU A 294 -18.21 5.11 2.32
C LEU A 294 -17.39 4.57 3.51
N ILE A 295 -17.47 5.21 4.68
CA ILE A 295 -16.80 4.70 5.89
C ILE A 295 -17.51 3.47 6.45
N ARG A 296 -18.84 3.35 6.26
CA ARG A 296 -19.60 2.14 6.58
C ARG A 296 -19.27 0.98 5.66
N LEU A 297 -19.01 1.22 4.38
CA LEU A 297 -18.49 0.20 3.48
C LEU A 297 -17.08 -0.19 3.90
N PHE A 298 -16.16 0.77 4.01
CA PHE A 298 -14.74 0.53 4.29
C PHE A 298 -14.33 1.04 5.69
N PRO A 299 -14.72 0.32 6.77
CA PRO A 299 -14.41 0.71 8.15
C PRO A 299 -12.91 0.60 8.44
N PRO A 300 -12.41 1.16 9.56
CA PRO A 300 -11.01 1.03 9.95
C PRO A 300 -10.47 -0.41 9.92
N GLN A 301 -11.29 -1.41 10.30
CA GLN A 301 -10.90 -2.82 10.25
C GLN A 301 -10.59 -3.31 8.82
N PHE A 302 -11.40 -2.92 7.82
CA PHE A 302 -11.15 -3.25 6.41
C PHE A 302 -9.78 -2.74 5.95
N TRP A 303 -9.45 -1.49 6.32
CA TRP A 303 -8.17 -0.89 5.96
C TRP A 303 -6.97 -1.53 6.67
N VAL A 304 -7.15 -2.01 7.91
CA VAL A 304 -6.13 -2.81 8.62
C VAL A 304 -5.90 -4.15 7.92
N ASP A 305 -6.95 -4.92 7.64
CA ASP A 305 -6.84 -6.23 6.98
C ASP A 305 -6.33 -6.10 5.53
N ALA A 306 -6.79 -5.08 4.78
CA ALA A 306 -6.26 -4.74 3.46
C ALA A 306 -4.77 -4.35 3.50
N GLY A 307 -4.37 -3.56 4.50
CA GLY A 307 -2.96 -3.19 4.73
C GLY A 307 -2.07 -4.40 5.04
N ILE A 308 -2.55 -5.33 5.87
CA ILE A 308 -1.89 -6.60 6.16
C ILE A 308 -1.78 -7.46 4.89
N ALA A 309 -2.84 -7.56 4.09
CA ALA A 309 -2.86 -8.32 2.84
C ALA A 309 -1.87 -7.74 1.80
N VAL A 310 -1.89 -6.42 1.57
CA VAL A 310 -0.92 -5.73 0.71
C VAL A 310 0.51 -5.99 1.21
N GLY A 311 0.75 -5.82 2.51
CA GLY A 311 2.07 -6.06 3.11
C GLY A 311 2.56 -7.50 2.91
N GLY A 312 1.71 -8.49 3.19
CA GLY A 312 2.03 -9.91 3.00
C GLY A 312 2.37 -10.27 1.56
N ILE A 313 1.60 -9.77 0.59
CA ILE A 313 1.85 -9.98 -0.85
C ILE A 313 3.17 -9.32 -1.27
N VAL A 314 3.41 -8.07 -0.87
CA VAL A 314 4.65 -7.35 -1.21
C VAL A 314 5.88 -8.03 -0.62
N VAL A 315 5.84 -8.46 0.65
CA VAL A 315 6.94 -9.23 1.27
C VAL A 315 7.18 -10.54 0.53
N LEU A 316 6.13 -11.32 0.23
CA LEU A 316 6.24 -12.59 -0.49
C LEU A 316 6.91 -12.41 -1.85
N LEU A 317 6.44 -11.45 -2.65
CA LEU A 317 7.00 -11.18 -3.98
C LEU A 317 8.44 -10.64 -3.89
N ALA A 318 8.75 -9.78 -2.91
CA ALA A 318 10.11 -9.28 -2.69
C ALA A 318 11.08 -10.40 -2.28
N ILE A 319 10.68 -11.35 -1.43
CA ILE A 319 11.47 -12.53 -1.07
C ILE A 319 11.72 -13.41 -2.32
N VAL A 320 10.69 -13.65 -3.12
CA VAL A 320 10.81 -14.43 -4.36
C VAL A 320 11.81 -13.79 -5.33
N LEU A 321 11.72 -12.47 -5.57
CA LEU A 321 12.69 -11.73 -6.39
C LEU A 321 14.10 -11.74 -5.79
N PHE A 322 14.22 -11.59 -4.46
CA PHE A 322 15.50 -11.64 -3.75
C PHE A 322 16.19 -13.01 -3.97
N CYS A 323 15.46 -14.11 -3.79
CA CYS A 323 15.96 -15.47 -4.04
C CYS A 323 16.38 -15.68 -5.51
N PHE A 324 15.56 -15.26 -6.49
CA PHE A 324 15.91 -15.35 -7.90
C PHE A 324 17.16 -14.54 -8.28
N SER A 325 17.47 -13.45 -7.55
CA SER A 325 18.71 -12.67 -7.76
C SER A 325 19.99 -13.52 -7.60
N PHE A 326 19.98 -14.55 -6.74
CA PHE A 326 21.13 -15.43 -6.54
C PHE A 326 21.20 -16.54 -7.61
N ALA A 327 20.06 -17.10 -8.01
CA ALA A 327 19.98 -18.13 -9.04
C ALA A 327 20.55 -17.65 -10.39
N GLY A 328 20.10 -16.47 -10.85
CA GLY A 328 20.58 -15.89 -12.12
C GLY A 328 22.08 -15.53 -12.09
N HIS A 329 22.60 -15.11 -10.94
CA HIS A 329 24.04 -14.87 -10.75
C HIS A 329 24.83 -16.18 -10.84
N LYS A 330 24.40 -17.24 -10.15
CA LYS A 330 25.06 -18.57 -10.16
C LYS A 330 25.13 -19.16 -11.56
N GLN A 331 24.02 -19.13 -12.31
CA GLN A 331 23.96 -19.60 -13.70
C GLN A 331 24.90 -18.83 -14.62
N ARG A 332 24.92 -17.48 -14.56
CA ARG A 332 25.86 -16.67 -15.35
C ARG A 332 27.32 -16.94 -15.02
N ARG A 333 27.67 -17.18 -13.74
CA ARG A 333 29.04 -17.55 -13.33
C ARG A 333 29.44 -18.92 -13.91
N ALA A 334 28.53 -19.90 -13.89
CA ALA A 334 28.77 -21.22 -14.47
C ALA A 334 28.99 -21.17 -15.99
N LEU A 335 28.10 -20.50 -16.74
CA LEU A 335 28.24 -20.33 -18.19
C LEU A 335 29.54 -19.62 -18.60
N ARG A 336 29.97 -18.61 -17.83
CA ARG A 336 31.24 -17.90 -18.05
C ARG A 336 32.47 -18.76 -17.76
N ARG A 337 32.41 -19.64 -16.76
CA ARG A 337 33.48 -20.61 -16.47
C ARG A 337 33.62 -21.61 -17.62
N ALA A 338 32.53 -22.28 -17.99
CA ALA A 338 32.51 -23.22 -19.12
C ALA A 338 33.08 -22.59 -20.41
N ALA A 339 32.66 -21.37 -20.77
CA ALA A 339 33.18 -20.66 -21.95
C ALA A 339 34.69 -20.32 -21.86
N LYS A 340 35.21 -20.03 -20.66
CA LYS A 340 36.64 -19.77 -20.44
C LYS A 340 37.45 -21.07 -20.52
N ASP A 341 36.90 -22.17 -20.04
CA ASP A 341 37.56 -23.48 -20.04
C ASP A 341 37.61 -24.07 -21.47
N SER A 342 36.53 -23.94 -22.25
CA SER A 342 36.54 -24.27 -23.69
C SER A 342 37.56 -23.45 -24.48
N ALA A 343 37.69 -22.15 -24.21
CA ALA A 343 38.65 -21.27 -24.88
C ALA A 343 40.12 -21.47 -24.45
N LYS A 344 40.39 -22.28 -23.41
CA LYS A 344 41.73 -22.73 -23.04
C LYS A 344 42.12 -24.09 -23.66
N ALA A 345 41.13 -24.83 -24.15
CA ALA A 345 41.30 -26.17 -24.70
C ALA A 345 41.41 -26.19 -26.24
N SER A 346 41.28 -25.02 -26.87
CA SER A 346 41.37 -24.75 -28.31
C SER A 346 42.64 -23.99 -28.67
#